data_AF-A0A8J8WL14-F1
#
_entry.id   AF-A0A8J8WL14-F1
#
_cell.length_a   1.000
_cell.length_b   1.000
_cell.length_c   1.000
_cell.angle_alpha   90.00
_cell.angle_beta   90.00
_cell.angle_gamma   90.00
#
_symmetry.space_group_name_H-M   'P 1'
#
loop_
_entity.id
_entity.type
_entity.pdbx_description
1 polymer ?
#
loop_
_entity_poly.entity_id
_entity_poly.type
_entity_poly.pdbx_seq_one_letter_code
_entity_poly.pdbx_strand_id
1 'polypeptide(L)' 'MVDDGTDFSEELRKISNSLENALDTFGPSSRQAHAILNMLKDCLHRLNHHKLKTAAEVDADLLNSAMGLLKLGE' A
#
# COMPACT_ATOMS: atom_id res chain seq x y z
N MET A 1 -10.42 -13.60 21.23
CA MET A 1 -9.28 -12.68 21.15
C MET A 1 -9.37 -12.07 19.78
N VAL A 2 -9.97 -10.88 19.69
CA VAL A 2 -9.98 -10.10 18.44
C VAL A 2 -8.58 -9.58 18.32
N ASP A 3 -7.84 -10.12 17.35
CA ASP A 3 -6.52 -9.65 17.01
C ASP A 3 -6.66 -8.18 16.62
N ASP A 4 -6.13 -7.29 17.47
CA ASP A 4 -5.92 -5.87 17.17
C ASP A 4 -4.74 -5.72 16.18
N GLY A 5 -4.55 -6.71 15.30
CA GLY A 5 -3.67 -6.64 14.17
C GLY A 5 -4.36 -5.77 13.15
N THR A 6 -3.80 -4.58 12.95
CA THR A 6 -4.06 -3.83 11.73
C THR A 6 -3.92 -4.81 10.57
N ASP A 7 -5.03 -5.16 9.89
CA ASP A 7 -4.99 -6.04 8.72
C ASP A 7 -4.35 -5.24 7.59
N PHE A 8 -3.01 -5.22 7.63
CA PHE A 8 -2.19 -4.55 6.65
C PHE A 8 -2.47 -5.10 5.25
N SER A 9 -2.95 -6.34 5.12
CA SER A 9 -3.34 -6.90 3.83
C SER A 9 -4.62 -6.23 3.32
N GLU A 10 -5.63 -6.03 4.16
CA GLU A 10 -6.85 -5.30 3.79
C GLU A 10 -6.58 -3.81 3.53
N GLU A 11 -5.77 -3.16 4.36
CA GLU A 11 -5.37 -1.76 4.20
C GLU A 11 -4.58 -1.55 2.89
N LEU A 12 -3.57 -2.39 2.64
CA LEU A 12 -2.74 -2.34 1.43
C LEU A 12 -3.57 -2.60 0.17
N ARG A 13 -4.53 -3.54 0.21
CA ARG A 13 -5.44 -3.83 -0.90
C ARG A 13 -6.33 -2.64 -1.23
N LYS A 14 -6.91 -1.97 -0.22
CA LYS A 14 -7.75 -0.79 -0.42
C LYS A 14 -6.97 0.38 -1.03
N ILE A 15 -5.76 0.63 -0.53
CA ILE A 15 -4.90 1.70 -1.04
C ILE A 15 -4.46 1.41 -2.47
N SER A 16 -4.07 0.17 -2.77
CA SER A 16 -3.65 -0.24 -4.13
C SER A 16 -4.78 -0.06 -5.15
N ASN A 17 -5.98 -0.56 -4.85
CA ASN A 17 -7.15 -0.37 -5.73
C ASN A 17 -7.49 1.11 -5.93
N SER A 18 -7.38 1.91 -4.88
CA SER A 18 -7.63 3.35 -4.97
C SER A 18 -6.59 4.06 -5.83
N LEU A 19 -5.33 3.62 -5.76
CA LEU A 19 -4.25 4.16 -6.57
C LEU A 19 -4.45 3.80 -8.04
N GLU A 20 -4.75 2.54 -8.35
CA GLU A 20 -5.07 2.10 -9.72
C GLU A 20 -6.21 2.93 -10.33
N ASN A 21 -7.31 3.08 -9.58
CA ASN A 21 -8.45 3.90 -10.02
C ASN A 21 -8.05 5.38 -10.23
N ALA A 22 -7.22 5.94 -9.36
CA ALA A 22 -6.77 7.31 -9.48
C ALA A 22 -5.81 7.51 -10.66
N LEU A 23 -4.93 6.54 -10.93
CA LEU A 23 -4.05 6.54 -12.09
C LEU A 23 -4.86 6.46 -13.38
N ASP A 24 -5.87 5.60 -13.44
CA ASP A 24 -6.76 5.45 -14.60
C ASP A 24 -7.63 6.71 -14.84
N THR A 25 -8.19 7.28 -13.78
CA THR A 25 -9.13 8.42 -13.89
C THR A 25 -8.44 9.76 -14.06
N PHE A 26 -7.38 10.03 -13.29
CA PHE A 26 -6.75 11.35 -13.20
C PHE A 26 -5.34 11.40 -13.81
N GLY A 27 -4.75 10.25 -14.09
CA GLY A 27 -3.37 10.14 -14.57
C GLY A 27 -2.33 10.20 -13.45
N PRO A 28 -1.09 9.76 -13.75
CA PRO A 28 0.00 9.62 -12.79
C PRO A 28 0.47 10.94 -12.18
N SER A 29 0.42 12.05 -12.92
CA SER A 29 0.84 13.36 -12.42
C SER A 29 -0.21 14.08 -11.56
N SER A 30 -1.36 13.44 -11.32
CA SER A 30 -2.46 14.07 -10.58
C SER A 30 -2.15 14.19 -9.08
N ARG A 31 -2.71 15.22 -8.44
CA ARG A 31 -2.60 15.38 -6.97
C ARG A 31 -3.25 14.22 -6.22
N GLN A 32 -4.30 13.65 -6.79
CA GLN A 32 -5.03 12.50 -6.24
C GLN A 32 -4.17 11.24 -6.26
N ALA A 33 -3.55 10.93 -7.40
CA ALA A 33 -2.62 9.80 -7.51
C ALA A 33 -1.44 9.96 -6.55
N HIS A 34 -0.82 11.15 -6.48
CA HIS A 34 0.29 11.42 -5.55
C HIS A 34 -0.13 11.30 -4.08
N ALA A 35 -1.32 11.77 -3.71
CA ALA A 35 -1.81 11.66 -2.33
C ALA A 35 -1.99 10.19 -1.91
N ILE A 36 -2.58 9.37 -2.78
CA ILE A 36 -2.78 7.94 -2.52
C ILE A 36 -1.45 7.18 -2.55
N LEU A 37 -0.52 7.56 -3.43
CA LEU A 37 0.84 7.02 -3.45
C LEU A 37 1.57 7.29 -2.12
N ASN A 38 1.40 8.46 -1.51
CA ASN A 38 1.97 8.74 -0.19
C ASN A 38 1.33 7.88 0.91
N MET A 39 0.01 7.64 0.86
CA MET A 39 -0.66 6.71 1.78
C MET A 39 -0.11 5.28 1.63
N LEU A 40 0.16 4.85 0.39
CA LEU A 40 0.77 3.55 0.09
C LEU A 40 2.17 3.45 0.70
N LYS A 41 2.99 4.50 0.54
CA LYS A 41 4.34 4.57 1.14
C LYS A 41 4.28 4.48 2.67
N ASP A 42 3.37 5.21 3.30
CA ASP A 42 3.21 5.21 4.76
C ASP A 42 2.73 3.84 5.28
N CYS A 43 1.81 3.18 4.56
CA CYS A 43 1.34 1.84 4.88
C CYS A 43 2.48 0.82 4.80
N LEU A 44 3.28 0.86 3.73
CA LEU A 44 4.45 -0.02 3.56
C LEU A 44 5.54 0.26 4.60
N HIS A 45 5.75 1.53 4.96
CA HIS A 45 6.70 1.90 6.00
C HIS A 45 6.26 1.38 7.38
N ARG A 46 4.97 1.53 7.72
CA ARG A 46 4.37 0.94 8.94
C ARG A 46 4.51 -0.58 8.94
N LEU A 47 4.23 -1.24 7.81
CA LEU A 47 4.40 -2.68 7.67
C LEU A 47 5.84 -3.11 7.88
N ASN A 48 6.81 -2.41 7.30
CA ASN A 48 8.23 -2.73 7.48
C ASN A 48 8.69 -2.56 8.94
N HIS A 49 8.22 -1.51 9.60
CA HIS A 49 8.44 -1.28 11.04
C HIS A 49 7.76 -2.35 11.91
N HIS A 50 6.61 -2.89 11.48
CA HIS A 50 5.89 -3.94 12.20
C HIS A 50 6.45 -5.35 11.93
N LYS A 51 6.95 -5.64 10.72
CA LYS A 51 7.61 -6.91 10.38
C LYS A 51 8.88 -7.18 11.19
N LEU A 52 9.56 -6.13 11.67
CA LEU A 52 10.65 -6.25 12.66
C LEU A 52 10.17 -6.75 14.03
N LYS A 53 8.86 -6.73 14.30
CA LYS A 53 8.24 -7.23 15.54
C LYS A 53 7.39 -8.49 15.35
N THR A 54 6.80 -8.72 14.17
CA THR A 54 5.96 -9.90 13.89
C THR A 54 6.17 -10.39 12.44
N ALA A 55 6.95 -11.45 12.27
CA ALA A 55 7.52 -11.87 10.98
C ALA A 55 6.63 -12.78 10.11
N ALA A 56 5.30 -12.61 10.05
CA ALA A 56 4.46 -13.67 9.43
C ALA A 56 3.16 -13.32 8.66
N GLU A 57 2.67 -12.08 8.56
CA GLU A 57 1.24 -11.90 8.19
C GLU A 57 0.88 -11.11 6.92
N VAL A 58 1.84 -10.74 6.06
CA VAL A 58 1.49 -10.08 4.79
C VAL A 58 1.88 -10.90 3.58
N ASP A 59 0.89 -11.10 2.71
CA ASP A 59 0.98 -11.77 1.41
C ASP A 59 2.10 -11.13 0.56
N ALA A 60 3.03 -11.98 0.11
CA ALA A 60 4.21 -11.55 -0.63
C ALA A 60 3.87 -11.01 -2.03
N ASP A 61 2.82 -11.52 -2.67
CA ASP A 61 2.39 -11.09 -4.00
C ASP A 61 1.73 -9.71 -3.92
N LEU A 62 0.95 -9.46 -2.87
CA LEU A 62 0.36 -8.14 -2.61
C LEU A 62 1.45 -7.10 -2.33
N LEU A 63 2.45 -7.46 -1.53
CA LEU A 63 3.59 -6.59 -1.25
C LEU A 63 4.38 -6.27 -2.52
N ASN A 64 4.67 -7.27 -3.36
CA ASN A 64 5.39 -7.09 -4.61
C ASN A 64 4.63 -6.18 -5.59
N SER A 65 3.31 -6.32 -5.66
CA SER A 65 2.44 -5.47 -6.49
C SER A 65 2.48 -4.01 -6.03
N ALA A 66 2.34 -3.77 -4.72
CA ALA A 66 2.43 -2.43 -4.14
C ALA A 66 3.80 -1.77 -4.37
N MET A 67 4.89 -2.53 -4.27
CA MET A 67 6.24 -2.03 -4.58
C MET A 67 6.41 -1.72 -6.07
N GLY A 68 5.74 -2.44 -6.97
CA GLY A 68 5.71 -2.13 -8.40
C GLY A 68 5.03 -0.80 -8.71
N LEU A 69 3.92 -0.49 -8.02
CA LEU A 69 3.19 0.77 -8.17
C LEU A 69 4.03 1.99 -7.76
N LEU A 70 4.91 1.85 -6.77
CA LEU A 70 5.81 2.93 -6.35
C LEU A 70 6.78 3.38 -7.46
N LYS A 71 7.17 2.47 -8.36
CA LYS A 71 8.09 2.78 -9.47
C LYS A 71 7.42 3.51 -10.62
N LEU A 72 6.09 3.57 -10.66
CA LEU A 72 5.32 4.25 -11.71
C LEU A 72 5.15 5.75 -11.45
N GLY A 73 5.57 6.25 -10.28
CA GLY A 73 5.48 7.66 -9.89
C GLY A 73 6.79 8.44 -9.97
N GLU A 74 7.84 7.90 -10.61
CA GLU A 74 9.12 8.58 -10.92
C GLU A 74 9.13 9.11 -12.37
#